data_AF-A0A1F6ESM0-F1
#
_entry.id   AF-A0A1F6ESM0-F1
#
_cell.length_a   1.000
_cell.length_b   1.000
_cell.length_c   1.000
_cell.angle_alpha   90.00
_cell.angle_beta   90.00
_cell.angle_gamma   90.00
#
_symmetry.space_group_name_H-M   'P 1'
#
loop_
_entity.id
_entity.type
_entity.pdbx_description
1 polymer ?
#
loop_
_entity_poly.entity_id
_entity_poly.type
_entity_poly.pdbx_seq_one_letter_code
_entity_poly.pdbx_strand_id
1 'polypeptide(L)'
;MTAPNIDVAALARLARLEVSDEEMRKLEKEIPAILHFVETIQKANTGKEANAPALRNVMRADENPHESGKYTEKLLEAALARDGDRIAVKQVISRKK
;
A
#
# COMPACT_ATOMS: atom_id res chain seq x y z
N MET A 1 23.69 -6.39 17.33
CA MET A 1 22.38 -5.77 17.08
C MET A 1 21.33 -6.73 17.57
N THR A 2 20.49 -6.31 18.51
CA THR A 2 19.41 -7.15 19.06
C THR A 2 18.43 -7.44 17.92
N ALA A 3 18.00 -8.69 17.76
CA ALA A 3 17.02 -9.05 16.74
C ALA A 3 15.79 -8.12 16.88
N PRO A 4 15.31 -7.49 15.79
CA PRO A 4 14.14 -6.64 15.86
C PRO A 4 12.96 -7.47 16.36
N ASN A 5 12.25 -6.97 17.36
CA ASN A 5 10.99 -7.57 17.79
C ASN A 5 9.95 -7.27 16.70
N ILE A 6 9.63 -8.25 15.87
CA ILE A 6 8.73 -8.08 14.71
C ILE A 6 7.31 -8.39 15.17
N ASP A 7 6.50 -7.34 15.31
CA ASP A 7 5.07 -7.47 15.54
C ASP A 7 4.34 -7.70 14.19
N VAL A 8 4.17 -8.98 13.83
CA VAL A 8 3.50 -9.38 12.58
C VAL A 8 2.03 -8.94 12.56
N ALA A 9 1.36 -8.93 13.72
CA ALA A 9 -0.03 -8.50 13.81
C ALA A 9 -0.19 -7.00 13.53
N ALA A 10 0.74 -6.17 14.03
CA ALA A 10 0.78 -4.75 13.70
C ALA A 10 1.01 -4.51 12.21
N LEU A 11 1.90 -5.29 11.58
CA LEU A 11 2.16 -5.19 10.14
C LEU A 11 0.95 -5.60 9.29
N ALA A 12 0.26 -6.69 9.64
CA ALA A 12 -0.96 -7.12 8.96
C ALA A 12 -2.05 -6.03 9.03
N ARG A 13 -2.22 -5.40 10.20
CA ARG A 13 -3.13 -4.27 10.38
C ARG A 13 -2.76 -3.05 9.54
N LEU A 14 -1.47 -2.72 9.44
CA LEU A 14 -0.99 -1.61 8.60
C LEU A 14 -1.31 -1.87 7.12
N ALA A 15 -1.16 -3.11 6.67
CA ALA A 15 -1.47 -3.56 5.31
C ALA A 15 -2.97 -3.76 5.05
N ARG A 16 -3.83 -3.60 6.07
CA ARG A 16 -5.28 -3.87 6.00
C ARG A 16 -5.60 -5.32 5.59
N LEU A 17 -4.79 -6.27 6.05
CA LEU A 17 -4.98 -7.69 5.80
C LEU A 17 -5.64 -8.36 7.02
N GLU A 18 -6.68 -9.14 6.75
CA GLU A 18 -7.24 -10.08 7.70
C GLU A 18 -6.44 -11.38 7.60
N VAL A 19 -5.94 -11.87 8.72
CA VAL A 19 -5.04 -13.03 8.80
C VAL A 19 -5.57 -13.95 9.88
N SER A 20 -5.79 -15.21 9.56
CA SER A 20 -6.24 -16.22 10.52
C SER A 20 -5.13 -16.54 11.54
N ASP A 21 -5.50 -17.10 12.69
CA ASP A 21 -4.52 -17.52 13.71
C ASP A 21 -3.51 -18.54 13.18
N GLU A 22 -3.93 -19.40 12.25
CA GLU A 22 -3.08 -20.39 11.61
C GLU A 22 -2.03 -19.75 10.69
N GLU A 23 -2.45 -18.78 9.88
CA GLU A 23 -1.56 -18.01 9.00
C GLU A 23 -0.63 -17.12 9.81
N MET A 24 -1.13 -16.52 10.90
CA MET A 24 -0.32 -15.69 11.79
C MET A 24 0.87 -16.47 12.34
N ARG A 25 0.65 -17.69 12.84
CA ARG A 25 1.72 -18.58 13.33
C ARG A 25 2.75 -18.96 12.26
N LYS A 26 2.36 -19.00 10.99
CA LYS A 26 3.29 -19.23 9.88
C LYS A 26 4.10 -17.97 9.59
N LEU A 27 3.43 -16.83 9.47
CA LEU A 27 4.06 -15.53 9.18
C LEU A 27 5.03 -15.10 10.29
N GLU A 28 4.73 -15.38 11.55
CA GLU A 28 5.63 -15.18 12.69
C GLU A 28 6.97 -15.92 12.55
N LYS A 29 7.02 -17.01 11.78
CA LYS A 29 8.26 -17.75 11.50
C LYS A 29 8.90 -17.32 10.18
N GLU A 30 8.09 -17.08 9.16
CA GLU A 30 8.56 -16.78 7.81
C GLU A 30 9.12 -15.35 7.69
N ILE A 31 8.46 -14.35 8.27
CA ILE A 31 8.91 -12.95 8.16
C ILE A 31 10.31 -12.75 8.75
N PRO A 32 10.65 -13.26 9.96
CA PRO A 32 12.02 -13.18 10.47
C PRO A 32 13.05 -13.87 9.56
N ALA A 33 12.70 -15.01 8.96
CA ALA A 33 13.59 -15.72 8.04
C ALA A 33 13.84 -14.93 6.75
N ILE A 34 12.80 -14.29 6.20
CA ILE A 34 12.91 -13.41 5.04
C ILE A 34 13.79 -12.21 5.36
N LEU A 35 13.58 -11.56 6.52
CA LEU A 35 14.40 -10.43 6.94
C LEU A 35 15.86 -10.83 7.11
N HIS A 36 16.13 -11.99 7.71
CA HIS A 36 17.49 -12.50 7.82
C HIS A 36 18.16 -12.75 6.45
N PHE A 37 17.39 -13.23 5.48
CA PHE A 37 17.87 -13.35 4.10
C PHE A 37 18.19 -11.97 3.50
N VAL A 38 17.32 -10.97 3.68
CA VAL A 38 17.54 -9.61 3.17
C VAL A 38 18.72 -8.92 3.86
N GLU A 39 18.99 -9.20 5.13
CA GLU A 39 20.17 -8.70 5.86
C GLU A 39 21.49 -9.08 5.17
N THR A 40 21.52 -10.13 4.35
CA THR A 40 22.72 -10.49 3.57
C THR A 40 23.18 -9.36 2.65
N ILE A 41 22.27 -8.48 2.19
CA ILE A 41 22.57 -7.31 1.37
C ILE A 41 23.48 -6.31 2.11
N GLN A 42 23.44 -6.26 3.45
CA GLN A 42 24.31 -5.36 4.24
C GLN A 42 25.81 -5.68 4.07
N LYS A 43 26.14 -6.89 3.62
CA LYS A 43 27.52 -7.32 3.34
C LYS A 43 28.01 -6.86 1.96
N ALA A 44 27.12 -6.42 1.09
CA ALA A 44 27.48 -5.93 -0.23
C ALA A 44 28.11 -4.53 -0.13
N ASN A 45 29.19 -4.29 -0.88
CA ASN A 45 29.76 -2.96 -1.01
C ASN A 45 28.81 -2.09 -1.83
N THR A 46 28.27 -1.03 -1.23
CA THR A 46 27.27 -0.16 -1.86
C THR A 46 27.84 0.76 -2.93
N GLY A 47 29.16 0.81 -3.12
CA GLY A 47 29.80 1.52 -4.24
C GLY A 47 29.41 3.00 -4.38
N LYS A 48 29.62 3.56 -5.57
CA LYS A 48 29.25 4.94 -5.93
C LYS A 48 27.73 5.13 -5.94
N GLU A 49 27.30 6.35 -5.57
CA GLU A 49 25.90 6.80 -5.69
C GLU A 49 25.30 6.39 -7.04
N ALA A 50 24.11 5.78 -6.97
CA ALA A 50 23.36 5.42 -8.16
C ALA A 50 23.16 6.68 -9.01
N ASN A 51 23.51 6.61 -10.29
CA ASN A 51 23.24 7.69 -11.24
C ASN A 51 21.73 7.91 -11.28
N ALA A 52 21.26 8.97 -10.61
CA ALA A 52 19.87 9.37 -10.69
C ALA A 52 19.53 9.62 -12.17
N PRO A 53 18.37 9.13 -12.66
CA PRO A 53 17.94 9.43 -14.01
C PRO A 53 17.94 10.94 -14.23
N ALA A 54 18.50 11.39 -15.36
CA ALA A 54 18.77 12.80 -15.65
C ALA A 54 17.51 13.69 -15.79
N LEU A 55 16.31 13.09 -15.72
CA LEU A 55 15.06 13.80 -15.79
C LEU A 55 14.90 14.70 -14.56
N ARG A 56 14.71 15.99 -14.82
CA ARG A 56 14.41 16.99 -13.79
C ARG A 56 13.12 17.70 -14.18
N ASN A 57 12.25 17.90 -13.18
CA ASN A 57 11.05 18.73 -13.32
C ASN A 57 10.17 18.37 -14.52
N VAL A 58 9.84 17.08 -14.65
CA VAL A 58 8.90 16.62 -15.68
C VAL A 58 7.49 17.01 -15.25
N MET A 59 7.01 18.13 -15.80
CA MET A 59 5.68 18.68 -15.53
C MET A 59 4.74 18.41 -16.70
N ARG A 60 3.46 18.23 -16.39
CA ARG A 60 2.37 18.19 -17.38
C ARG A 60 1.78 19.60 -17.51
N ALA A 61 1.48 20.05 -18.72
CA ALA A 61 0.73 21.28 -18.96
C ALA A 61 -0.68 21.17 -18.36
N ASP A 62 -1.16 22.25 -17.72
CA ASP A 62 -2.48 22.29 -17.09
C ASP A 62 -3.58 22.63 -18.11
N GLU A 63 -3.76 21.76 -19.08
CA GLU A 63 -4.66 21.96 -20.21
C GLU A 63 -5.55 20.74 -20.43
N ASN A 64 -6.70 20.96 -21.08
CA ASN A 64 -7.64 19.93 -21.54
C ASN A 64 -8.24 19.02 -20.44
N PRO A 65 -8.87 19.59 -19.38
CA PRO A 65 -9.64 18.77 -18.45
C PRO A 65 -10.83 18.11 -19.14
N HIS A 66 -11.22 16.92 -18.68
CA HIS A 66 -12.48 16.33 -19.10
C HIS A 66 -13.67 17.07 -18.49
N GLU A 67 -14.75 17.21 -19.26
CA GLU A 67 -16.01 17.74 -18.73
C GLU A 67 -16.50 16.91 -17.54
N SER A 68 -17.09 17.60 -16.55
CA SER A 68 -17.64 16.94 -15.37
C SER A 68 -18.73 15.95 -15.79
N GLY A 69 -18.71 14.75 -15.21
CA GLY A 69 -19.70 13.73 -15.51
C GLY A 69 -19.37 12.83 -16.71
N LYS A 70 -18.40 13.20 -17.57
CA LYS A 70 -18.11 12.51 -18.84
C LYS A 70 -17.90 11.00 -18.71
N TYR A 71 -17.33 10.55 -17.59
CA TYR A 71 -17.03 9.13 -17.35
C TYR A 71 -17.72 8.57 -16.10
N THR A 72 -18.67 9.29 -15.51
CA THR A 72 -19.29 8.90 -14.24
C THR A 72 -19.93 7.51 -14.31
N GLU A 73 -20.79 7.26 -15.30
CA GLU A 73 -21.45 5.94 -15.43
C GLU A 73 -20.43 4.81 -15.62
N LYS A 74 -19.46 4.99 -16.52
CA LYS A 74 -18.43 3.98 -16.80
C LYS A 74 -17.58 3.66 -15.56
N LEU A 75 -17.30 4.66 -14.71
CA LEU A 75 -16.57 4.44 -13.46
C LEU A 75 -17.44 3.74 -12.41
N LEU A 76 -18.74 4.08 -12.35
CA LEU A 76 -19.67 3.49 -11.40
C LEU A 76 -20.06 2.05 -11.75
N GLU A 77 -20.05 1.67 -13.03
CA GLU A 77 -20.21 0.27 -13.47
C GLU A 77 -19.15 -0.67 -12.89
N ALA A 78 -17.94 -0.15 -12.60
CA ALA A 78 -16.87 -0.93 -11.97
C ALA A 78 -17.01 -1.03 -10.44
N ALA A 79 -17.94 -0.29 -9.82
CA ALA A 79 -18.15 -0.30 -8.39
C ALA A 79 -19.09 -1.44 -7.97
N LEU A 80 -18.71 -2.19 -6.94
CA LEU A 80 -19.53 -3.28 -6.40
C LEU A 80 -20.89 -2.80 -5.86
N ALA A 81 -20.95 -1.59 -5.29
CA ALA A 81 -22.16 -0.99 -4.75
C ALA A 81 -22.15 0.53 -5.00
N ARG A 82 -23.31 1.09 -5.36
CA ARG A 82 -23.51 2.53 -5.59
C ARG A 82 -24.79 3.05 -4.96
N ASP A 83 -24.78 4.34 -4.63
CA ASP A 83 -25.94 5.12 -4.20
C ASP A 83 -25.98 6.41 -5.03
N GLY A 84 -26.85 6.46 -6.04
CA GLY A 84 -26.82 7.48 -7.09
C GLY A 84 -25.45 7.57 -7.76
N ASP A 85 -24.87 8.77 -7.79
CA ASP A 85 -23.57 9.05 -8.43
C ASP A 85 -22.36 8.81 -7.49
N ARG A 86 -22.51 7.94 -6.48
CA ARG A 86 -21.50 7.69 -5.44
C ARG A 86 -21.23 6.21 -5.24
N ILE A 87 -19.99 5.88 -4.88
CA ILE A 87 -19.62 4.53 -4.43
C ILE A 87 -20.09 4.36 -3.00
N ALA A 88 -20.91 3.33 -2.75
CA ALA A 88 -21.44 3.03 -1.44
C ALA A 88 -20.45 2.18 -0.62
N VAL A 89 -20.12 2.63 0.60
CA VAL A 89 -19.24 1.92 1.53
C VAL A 89 -19.86 1.87 2.92
N LYS A 90 -19.51 0.85 3.70
CA LYS A 90 -19.96 0.75 5.09
C LYS A 90 -19.30 1.85 5.93
N GLN A 91 -20.12 2.67 6.58
CA GLN A 91 -19.60 3.64 7.55
C GLN A 91 -19.09 2.91 8.81
N VAL A 92 -17.78 2.97 9.04
CA VAL A 92 -17.13 2.31 10.19
C VAL A 92 -16.76 3.27 11.32
N ILE A 93 -16.67 4.58 11.04
CA ILE A 93 -16.39 5.61 12.03
C ILE A 93 -17.62 6.52 12.13
N SER A 94 -18.19 6.60 13.33
CA SER A 94 -19.25 7.55 13.66
C SER A 94 -18.73 8.54 14.70
N ARG A 95 -18.97 9.83 14.47
CA ARG A 95 -18.70 10.86 15.47
C ARG A 95 -20.03 11.11 16.19
N LYS A 96 -20.14 10.65 17.44
CA LYS A 96 -21.24 11.09 18.31
C LYS A 96 -21.04 12.58 18.57
N LYS A 97 -22.07 13.39 18.29
CA LYS A 97 -22.11 14.79 18.72
C LYS A 97 -22.27 14.84 20.24
#